data_AF-A0A9E0LJM1-F1
#
_entry.id   AF-A0A9E0LJM1-F1
#
_cell.length_a   1.000
_cell.length_b   1.000
_cell.length_c   1.000
_cell.angle_alpha   90.00
_cell.angle_beta   90.00
_cell.angle_gamma   90.00
#
_symmetry.space_group_name_H-M   'P 1'
#
loop_
_entity.id
_entity.type
_entity.pdbx_description
1 polymer ?
#
loop_
_entity_poly.entity_id
_entity_poly.type
_entity_poly.pdbx_seq_one_letter_code
_entity_poly.pdbx_strand_id
1 'polypeptide(L)'
;MPLFIRTRFNRSAIALSCLTVLTMSCTDQTSAQASGPIQIAATPSSTPQAVDVDTIFQDLQNLVKEYYPNSKVTFADRKLHFQFRVADLQSAHYKTIGLSPLPGGIIGDVSLEPGAYEGPDKELLPSDVVDGTQSVLLMAQFSRQRNSHLLAKLVYPPDVLTDFKDRFKFIVRSFNANEPNLVADPDKRVLPPKVVLKKQPPDVIYKNIMAIVKQYYPQATVTLKGNSLHFERKTRKIYEHYSRKLELAPDAGGILGDVELRPGEYNGFDKDRIPSEQFQGFRTTILLAPYSKELKTHMYVKMICPVDSPTEFKDKIKATVNSFNAGE
;
A
#
# COMPACT_ATOMS: atom_id res chain seq x y z
N MET A 1 -0.60 65.46 -19.18
CA MET A 1 0.35 65.48 -18.05
C MET A 1 -0.39 65.10 -16.78
N PRO A 2 -0.07 63.97 -16.14
CA PRO A 2 -0.41 63.75 -14.74
C PRO A 2 0.82 63.46 -13.87
N LEU A 3 0.68 63.86 -12.61
CA LEU A 3 1.69 63.99 -11.57
C LEU A 3 2.33 62.67 -11.13
N PHE A 4 3.65 62.71 -10.96
CA PHE A 4 4.44 61.75 -10.18
C PHE A 4 4.19 61.96 -8.68
N ILE A 5 3.76 60.91 -7.98
CA ILE A 5 3.84 60.84 -6.51
C ILE A 5 5.02 59.91 -6.16
N ARG A 6 6.11 60.52 -5.67
CA ARG A 6 7.23 59.83 -5.01
C ARG A 6 6.92 59.75 -3.52
N THR A 7 6.83 58.56 -2.97
CA THR A 7 6.92 58.33 -1.52
C THR A 7 8.25 57.62 -1.21
N ARG A 8 9.12 58.34 -0.51
CA ARG A 8 10.31 57.81 0.19
C ARG A 8 9.90 57.40 1.59
N PHE A 9 10.24 56.18 2.00
CA PHE A 9 10.41 55.75 3.39
C PHE A 9 11.37 54.54 3.38
N ASN A 10 12.15 54.22 4.39
CA ASN A 10 12.94 54.98 5.36
C ASN A 10 13.97 53.93 5.81
N ARG A 11 15.26 54.27 5.84
CA ARG A 11 16.31 53.33 6.27
C ARG A 11 16.29 53.28 7.80
N SER A 12 16.10 52.09 8.36
CA SER A 12 16.41 51.84 9.77
C SER A 12 17.32 50.62 9.87
N ALA A 13 18.51 50.91 10.37
CA ALA A 13 19.53 49.96 10.76
C ALA A 13 19.04 49.10 11.93
N ILE A 14 19.35 47.80 11.91
CA ILE A 14 19.27 46.94 13.09
C ILE A 14 20.62 46.26 13.27
N ALA A 15 21.04 46.31 14.53
CA ALA A 15 22.36 46.06 15.07
C ALA A 15 22.89 44.64 14.83
N LEU A 16 24.20 44.59 14.52
CA LEU A 16 25.04 43.42 14.80
C LEU A 16 25.04 43.18 16.31
N SER A 17 24.66 41.97 16.72
CA SER A 17 24.93 41.46 18.07
C SER A 17 25.84 40.24 17.94
N CYS A 18 26.98 40.34 18.63
CA CYS A 18 28.00 39.32 18.75
C CYS A 18 27.42 38.02 19.32
N LEU A 19 27.62 36.90 18.63
CA LEU A 19 27.44 35.58 19.21
C LEU A 19 28.81 34.99 19.52
N THR A 20 29.07 34.88 20.82
CA THR A 20 30.26 34.31 21.44
C THR A 20 30.39 32.83 21.06
N VAL A 21 31.54 32.47 20.48
CA VAL A 21 31.92 31.07 20.21
C VAL A 21 32.32 30.43 21.53
N LEU A 22 31.47 29.53 22.02
CA LEU A 22 31.80 28.65 23.15
C LEU A 22 32.53 27.41 22.61
N THR A 23 33.83 27.34 22.84
CA THR A 23 34.65 26.14 22.63
C THR A 23 34.31 25.11 23.71
N MET A 24 33.62 24.02 23.35
CA MET A 24 33.51 22.84 24.23
C MET A 24 34.56 21.81 23.84
N SER A 25 35.43 21.54 24.80
CA SER A 25 36.48 20.54 24.82
C SER A 25 35.90 19.13 24.66
N CYS A 26 36.42 18.37 23.69
CA CYS A 26 36.19 16.93 23.61
C CYS A 26 37.06 16.23 24.65
N THR A 27 36.43 15.58 25.62
CA THR A 27 37.07 14.59 26.50
C THR A 27 36.72 13.18 26.06
N ASP A 28 37.72 12.33 26.27
CA ASP A 28 37.93 11.00 25.72
C ASP A 28 36.76 10.02 25.82
N GLN A 29 36.53 9.37 24.69
CA GLN A 29 35.67 8.21 24.50
C GLN A 29 36.49 6.96 24.84
N THR A 30 36.22 6.34 25.99
CA THR A 30 36.70 4.99 26.30
C THR A 30 35.75 3.95 25.76
N SER A 31 36.36 2.85 25.33
CA SER A 31 35.88 1.84 24.41
C SER A 31 35.12 0.67 25.06
N ALA A 32 34.40 -0.04 24.17
CA ALA A 32 34.08 -1.46 24.18
C ALA A 32 32.86 -1.96 25.00
N GLN A 33 31.86 -2.49 24.28
CA GLN A 33 31.68 -3.95 24.20
C GLN A 33 30.77 -4.43 23.04
N ALA A 34 31.37 -5.35 22.28
CA ALA A 34 30.90 -6.36 21.33
C ALA A 34 29.39 -6.63 21.10
N SER A 35 29.02 -6.56 19.81
CA SER A 35 28.55 -7.67 18.95
C SER A 35 27.58 -8.73 19.49
N GLY A 36 26.39 -8.74 18.89
CA GLY A 36 25.66 -9.96 18.55
C GLY A 36 24.90 -9.75 17.24
N PRO A 37 24.94 -10.69 16.26
CA PRO A 37 24.04 -10.62 15.11
C PRO A 37 22.61 -10.79 15.61
N ILE A 38 21.70 -9.90 15.19
CA ILE A 38 20.27 -10.11 15.33
C ILE A 38 19.93 -11.35 14.52
N GLN A 39 19.66 -12.46 15.20
CA GLN A 39 19.11 -13.65 14.58
C GLN A 39 17.69 -13.31 14.14
N ILE A 40 17.52 -13.04 12.85
CA ILE A 40 16.21 -12.93 12.23
C ILE A 40 15.60 -14.34 12.29
N ALA A 41 14.59 -14.51 13.16
CA ALA A 41 13.83 -15.75 13.22
C ALA A 41 13.22 -16.02 11.84
N ALA A 42 13.34 -17.25 11.36
CA ALA A 42 12.82 -17.66 10.07
C ALA A 42 11.32 -17.35 9.97
N THR A 43 10.90 -16.82 8.82
CA THR A 43 9.48 -16.67 8.46
C THR A 43 8.78 -18.03 8.58
N PRO A 44 7.59 -18.11 9.22
CA PRO A 44 6.87 -19.36 9.34
C PRO A 44 6.45 -19.84 7.95
N SER A 45 7.04 -20.96 7.51
CA SER A 45 6.77 -21.61 6.22
C SER A 45 5.60 -22.60 6.28
N SER A 46 4.94 -22.72 7.43
CA SER A 46 3.79 -23.60 7.64
C SER A 46 2.47 -22.82 7.56
N THR A 47 1.40 -23.47 7.13
CA THR A 47 0.03 -22.93 7.23
C THR A 47 -0.30 -22.63 8.70
N PRO A 48 -0.98 -21.50 9.00
CA PRO A 48 -1.40 -21.21 10.38
C PRO A 48 -2.26 -22.35 10.94
N GLN A 49 -2.11 -22.66 12.22
CA GLN A 49 -2.98 -23.60 12.94
C GLN A 49 -3.87 -22.79 13.88
N ALA A 50 -5.10 -23.24 14.16
CA ALA A 50 -5.94 -22.52 15.11
C ALA A 50 -5.35 -22.60 16.51
N VAL A 51 -5.07 -21.42 17.07
CA VAL A 51 -4.54 -21.24 18.41
C VAL A 51 -5.63 -20.68 19.32
N ASP A 52 -5.48 -20.85 20.62
CA ASP A 52 -6.35 -20.21 21.60
C ASP A 52 -6.23 -18.68 21.55
N VAL A 53 -7.30 -17.98 21.91
CA VAL A 53 -7.41 -16.52 21.76
C VAL A 53 -6.39 -15.80 22.65
N ASP A 54 -6.21 -16.29 23.88
CA ASP A 54 -5.25 -15.70 24.81
C ASP A 54 -3.81 -15.86 24.29
N THR A 55 -3.50 -16.97 23.62
CA THR A 55 -2.22 -17.18 22.95
C THR A 55 -2.02 -16.22 21.78
N ILE A 56 -3.06 -15.95 20.98
CA ILE A 56 -2.97 -14.97 19.89
C ILE A 56 -2.63 -13.58 20.43
N PHE A 57 -3.31 -13.13 21.49
CA PHE A 57 -2.99 -11.84 22.11
C PHE A 57 -1.60 -11.82 22.73
N GLN A 58 -1.15 -12.93 23.33
CA GLN A 58 0.21 -13.03 23.86
C GLN A 58 1.27 -12.99 22.76
N ASP A 59 1.06 -13.69 21.65
CA ASP A 59 1.96 -13.72 20.50
C ASP A 59 2.06 -12.36 19.84
N LEU A 60 0.94 -11.63 19.72
CA LEU A 60 0.92 -10.25 19.24
C LEU A 60 1.70 -9.31 20.17
N GLN A 61 1.53 -9.45 21.49
CA GLN A 61 2.29 -8.66 22.47
C GLN A 61 3.80 -8.94 22.35
N ASN A 62 4.18 -10.22 22.26
CA ASN A 62 5.56 -10.65 22.11
C ASN A 62 6.16 -10.09 20.80
N LEU A 63 5.43 -10.21 19.69
CA LEU A 63 5.85 -9.67 18.39
C LEU A 63 6.06 -8.15 18.47
N VAL A 64 5.12 -7.41 19.05
CA VAL A 64 5.26 -5.96 19.19
C VAL A 64 6.47 -5.60 20.06
N LYS A 65 6.72 -6.34 21.14
CA LYS A 65 7.88 -6.10 22.01
C LYS A 65 9.21 -6.50 21.38
N GLU A 66 9.21 -7.48 20.48
CA GLU A 66 10.41 -7.89 19.73
C GLU A 66 10.89 -6.77 18.79
N TYR A 67 9.99 -6.16 18.01
CA TYR A 67 10.35 -5.12 17.04
C TYR A 67 10.34 -3.71 17.65
N TYR A 68 9.53 -3.50 18.68
CA TYR A 68 9.31 -2.20 19.31
C TYR A 68 9.36 -2.36 20.85
N PRO A 69 10.54 -2.59 21.44
CA PRO A 69 10.67 -2.91 22.88
C PRO A 69 10.09 -1.83 23.79
N ASN A 70 10.23 -0.57 23.37
CA ASN A 70 9.74 0.62 24.08
C ASN A 70 8.29 1.00 23.72
N SER A 71 7.56 0.14 23.03
CA SER A 71 6.13 0.33 22.76
C SER A 71 5.33 0.36 24.06
N LYS A 72 4.31 1.23 24.10
CA LYS A 72 3.26 1.14 25.11
C LYS A 72 2.25 0.11 24.64
N VAL A 73 2.01 -0.91 25.46
CA VAL A 73 1.07 -2.00 25.16
C VAL A 73 0.10 -2.10 26.31
N THR A 74 -1.20 -2.12 26.00
CA THR A 74 -2.28 -2.20 26.97
C THR A 74 -3.25 -3.28 26.52
N PHE A 75 -3.54 -4.22 27.41
CA PHE A 75 -4.53 -5.27 27.18
C PHE A 75 -5.61 -5.17 28.24
N ALA A 76 -6.85 -4.93 27.82
CA ALA A 76 -8.02 -4.87 28.69
C ALA A 76 -9.26 -5.30 27.90
N ASP A 77 -10.19 -5.99 28.54
CA ASP A 77 -11.48 -6.36 27.94
C ASP A 77 -11.38 -7.07 26.57
N ARG A 78 -10.38 -7.95 26.40
CA ARG A 78 -10.06 -8.63 25.13
C ARG A 78 -9.78 -7.66 23.98
N LYS A 79 -9.24 -6.49 24.31
CA LYS A 79 -8.72 -5.49 23.40
C LYS A 79 -7.26 -5.25 23.71
N LEU A 80 -6.43 -5.51 22.71
CA LEU A 80 -5.02 -5.19 22.72
C LEU A 80 -4.82 -3.90 21.95
N HIS A 81 -4.31 -2.88 22.63
CA HIS A 81 -3.86 -1.65 22.01
C HIS A 81 -2.34 -1.53 22.17
N PHE A 82 -1.65 -1.12 21.13
CA PHE A 82 -0.23 -0.81 21.19
C PHE A 82 0.12 0.42 20.37
N GLN A 83 1.10 1.17 20.87
CA GLN A 83 1.61 2.36 20.19
C GLN A 83 3.11 2.53 20.44
N PHE A 84 3.82 2.98 19.42
CA PHE A 84 5.23 3.33 19.49
C PHE A 84 5.52 4.53 18.59
N ARG A 85 6.27 5.51 19.12
CA ARG A 85 6.61 6.77 18.42
C ARG A 85 5.42 7.40 17.70
N VAL A 86 4.43 7.81 18.49
CA VAL A 86 3.19 8.42 18.00
C VAL A 86 3.12 9.88 18.40
N ALA A 87 2.42 10.68 17.60
CA ALA A 87 2.11 12.06 17.91
C ALA A 87 0.69 12.38 17.49
N ASP A 88 0.09 13.36 18.17
CA ASP A 88 -1.15 13.97 17.74
C ASP A 88 -0.89 14.80 16.49
N LEU A 89 -1.43 14.35 15.36
CA LEU A 89 -1.35 15.08 14.09
C LEU A 89 -2.74 15.44 13.62
N GLN A 90 -2.88 16.65 13.09
CA GLN A 90 -4.10 17.02 12.40
C GLN A 90 -4.17 16.24 11.09
N SER A 91 -5.18 15.39 10.95
CA SER A 91 -5.41 14.68 9.69
C SER A 91 -5.66 15.69 8.58
N ALA A 92 -4.89 15.57 7.49
CA ALA A 92 -5.04 16.43 6.32
C ALA A 92 -6.44 16.30 5.69
N HIS A 93 -7.12 15.17 5.90
CA HIS A 93 -8.42 14.86 5.30
C HIS A 93 -9.60 15.21 6.21
N TYR A 94 -9.52 14.89 7.50
CA TYR A 94 -10.68 15.00 8.39
C TYR A 94 -10.67 16.26 9.25
N LYS A 95 -9.61 17.10 9.20
CA LYS A 95 -9.37 18.26 10.08
C LYS A 95 -9.43 17.96 11.58
N THR A 96 -9.57 16.70 11.96
CA THR A 96 -9.55 16.21 13.34
C THR A 96 -8.11 15.90 13.73
N ILE A 97 -7.79 16.17 14.99
CA ILE A 97 -6.53 15.71 15.60
C ILE A 97 -6.70 14.24 15.90
N GLY A 98 -5.82 13.42 15.33
CA GLY A 98 -5.78 11.97 15.52
C GLY A 98 -4.37 11.52 15.90
N LEU A 99 -4.30 10.43 16.64
CA LEU A 99 -3.02 9.80 16.97
C LEU A 99 -2.44 9.18 15.69
N SER A 100 -1.21 9.54 15.36
CA SER A 100 -0.55 9.13 14.12
C SER A 100 0.87 8.63 14.40
N PRO A 101 1.31 7.50 13.83
CA PRO A 101 2.69 7.07 13.94
C PRO A 101 3.64 8.03 13.19
N LEU A 102 4.72 8.40 13.87
CA LEU A 102 5.89 9.06 13.29
C LEU A 102 6.76 8.03 12.55
N PRO A 103 7.78 8.44 11.77
CA PRO A 103 8.73 7.52 11.16
C PRO A 103 9.31 6.53 12.18
N GLY A 104 9.29 5.24 11.84
CA GLY A 104 9.66 4.12 12.72
C GLY A 104 8.66 3.82 13.83
N GLY A 105 7.48 4.45 13.84
CA GLY A 105 6.39 4.24 14.79
C GLY A 105 5.30 3.31 14.27
N ILE A 106 4.41 2.87 15.17
CA ILE A 106 3.22 2.07 14.85
C ILE A 106 2.08 2.39 15.82
N ILE A 107 0.85 2.17 15.37
CA ILE A 107 -0.35 2.10 16.22
C ILE A 107 -1.09 0.83 15.83
N GLY A 108 -1.59 0.07 16.78
CA GLY A 108 -2.51 -1.02 16.46
C GLY A 108 -3.53 -1.28 17.55
N ASP A 109 -4.68 -1.74 17.10
CA ASP A 109 -5.83 -2.12 17.88
C ASP A 109 -6.27 -3.50 17.43
N VAL A 110 -6.39 -4.44 18.37
CA VAL A 110 -6.91 -5.77 18.11
C VAL A 110 -8.00 -6.06 19.12
N SER A 111 -9.22 -6.29 18.67
CA SER A 111 -10.37 -6.61 19.52
C SER A 111 -10.99 -7.94 19.12
N LEU A 112 -11.40 -8.71 20.14
CA LEU A 112 -12.30 -9.83 19.94
C LEU A 112 -13.75 -9.36 20.14
N GLU A 113 -14.57 -9.50 19.12
CA GLU A 113 -15.96 -9.06 19.14
C GLU A 113 -16.91 -10.23 18.81
N PRO A 114 -18.08 -10.30 19.46
CA PRO A 114 -19.06 -11.36 19.18
C PRO A 114 -19.68 -11.19 17.79
N GLY A 115 -20.02 -12.32 17.17
CA GLY A 115 -20.61 -12.39 15.84
C GLY A 115 -19.62 -12.15 14.70
N ALA A 116 -20.16 -12.12 13.48
CA ALA A 116 -19.41 -11.73 12.29
C ALA A 116 -19.25 -10.21 12.24
N TYR A 117 -18.18 -9.74 11.59
CA TYR A 117 -17.98 -8.32 11.36
C TYR A 117 -19.01 -7.79 10.36
N GLU A 118 -19.73 -6.73 10.72
CA GLU A 118 -20.76 -6.08 9.90
C GLU A 118 -20.42 -4.59 9.63
N GLY A 119 -19.15 -4.20 9.78
CA GLY A 119 -18.74 -2.83 9.52
C GLY A 119 -18.88 -2.41 8.05
N PRO A 120 -18.87 -1.10 7.77
CA PRO A 120 -19.09 -0.56 6.42
C PRO A 120 -18.03 -1.00 5.40
N ASP A 121 -16.88 -1.43 5.87
CA ASP A 121 -15.72 -1.91 5.13
C ASP A 121 -15.62 -3.45 5.09
N LYS A 122 -16.64 -4.19 5.58
CA LYS A 122 -16.65 -5.66 5.61
C LYS A 122 -16.27 -6.29 4.27
N GLU A 123 -16.76 -5.73 3.16
CA GLU A 123 -16.50 -6.23 1.80
C GLU A 123 -15.07 -5.95 1.31
N LEU A 124 -14.34 -5.07 2.01
CA LEU A 124 -12.99 -4.66 1.69
C LEU A 124 -11.93 -5.44 2.50
N LEU A 125 -12.34 -6.28 3.45
CA LEU A 125 -11.43 -7.00 4.34
C LEU A 125 -10.89 -8.31 3.71
N PRO A 126 -9.61 -8.65 3.94
CA PRO A 126 -8.59 -7.81 4.57
C PRO A 126 -8.15 -6.67 3.65
N SER A 127 -8.04 -5.45 4.20
CA SER A 127 -7.62 -4.28 3.44
C SER A 127 -6.26 -3.78 3.93
N ASP A 128 -5.38 -3.38 3.01
CA ASP A 128 -4.12 -2.70 3.32
C ASP A 128 -4.13 -1.37 2.55
N VAL A 129 -4.69 -0.33 3.16
CA VAL A 129 -5.01 0.94 2.50
C VAL A 129 -3.99 1.99 2.90
N VAL A 130 -3.39 2.66 1.94
CA VAL A 130 -2.50 3.80 2.21
C VAL A 130 -3.36 5.04 2.46
N ASP A 131 -3.22 5.65 3.65
CA ASP A 131 -3.87 6.90 4.05
C ASP A 131 -2.81 7.98 4.29
N GLY A 132 -2.64 8.88 3.32
CA GLY A 132 -1.63 9.94 3.36
C GLY A 132 -0.20 9.40 3.42
N THR A 133 0.49 9.65 4.54
CA THR A 133 1.88 9.22 4.79
C THR A 133 1.96 7.87 5.51
N GLN A 134 0.82 7.24 5.78
CA GLN A 134 0.70 6.01 6.56
C GLN A 134 -0.11 4.97 5.79
N SER A 135 -0.02 3.73 6.22
CA SER A 135 -0.81 2.60 5.74
C SER A 135 -1.64 2.07 6.90
N VAL A 136 -2.85 1.63 6.59
CA VAL A 136 -3.84 1.08 7.51
C VAL A 136 -4.18 -0.33 7.04
N LEU A 137 -3.68 -1.31 7.76
CA LEU A 137 -4.06 -2.71 7.61
C LEU A 137 -5.27 -2.99 8.50
N LEU A 138 -6.36 -3.46 7.90
CA LEU A 138 -7.57 -3.92 8.58
C LEU A 138 -7.84 -5.38 8.24
N MET A 139 -8.16 -6.17 9.27
CA MET A 139 -8.49 -7.59 9.15
C MET A 139 -9.61 -7.91 10.14
N ALA A 140 -10.60 -8.72 9.75
CA ALA A 140 -11.61 -9.22 10.68
C ALA A 140 -11.79 -10.73 10.49
N GLN A 141 -10.93 -11.53 11.12
CA GLN A 141 -11.01 -12.98 10.98
C GLN A 141 -12.16 -13.51 11.81
N PHE A 142 -13.14 -14.16 11.18
CA PHE A 142 -14.29 -14.73 11.86
C PHE A 142 -14.08 -16.21 12.19
N SER A 143 -14.42 -16.60 13.41
CA SER A 143 -14.48 -17.98 13.89
C SER A 143 -15.93 -18.36 14.21
N ARG A 144 -16.47 -19.34 13.49
CA ARG A 144 -17.79 -19.92 13.73
C ARG A 144 -17.85 -20.68 15.03
N GLN A 145 -16.80 -21.44 15.37
CA GLN A 145 -16.75 -22.21 16.61
C GLN A 145 -16.93 -21.32 17.83
N ARG A 146 -16.35 -20.11 17.76
CA ARG A 146 -16.40 -19.12 18.83
C ARG A 146 -17.48 -18.06 18.63
N ASN A 147 -18.23 -18.12 17.53
CA ASN A 147 -19.16 -17.10 17.06
C ASN A 147 -18.66 -15.66 17.33
N SER A 148 -17.42 -15.39 16.93
CA SER A 148 -16.74 -14.12 17.17
C SER A 148 -15.74 -13.84 16.08
N HIS A 149 -15.40 -12.57 15.88
CA HIS A 149 -14.35 -12.15 14.97
C HIS A 149 -13.23 -11.42 15.72
N LEU A 150 -12.02 -11.57 15.19
CA LEU A 150 -10.83 -10.85 15.62
C LEU A 150 -10.62 -9.67 14.67
N LEU A 151 -11.03 -8.48 15.09
CA LEU A 151 -10.82 -7.23 14.37
C LEU A 151 -9.43 -6.70 14.71
N ALA A 152 -8.54 -6.64 13.71
CA ALA A 152 -7.20 -6.13 13.84
C ALA A 152 -7.01 -4.93 12.92
N LYS A 153 -6.62 -3.80 13.50
CA LYS A 153 -6.22 -2.57 12.83
C LYS A 153 -4.76 -2.29 13.14
N LEU A 154 -3.96 -2.06 12.13
CA LEU A 154 -2.56 -1.67 12.26
C LEU A 154 -2.30 -0.45 11.36
N VAL A 155 -1.93 0.67 11.97
CA VAL A 155 -1.53 1.90 11.30
C VAL A 155 -0.02 2.04 11.37
N TYR A 156 0.62 2.19 10.23
CA TYR A 156 2.07 2.18 10.13
C TYR A 156 2.62 3.03 8.97
N PRO A 157 3.77 3.69 9.13
CA PRO A 157 4.47 4.39 8.06
C PRO A 157 5.18 3.41 7.09
N PRO A 158 5.58 3.86 5.89
CA PRO A 158 6.16 2.98 4.85
C PRO A 158 7.48 2.32 5.22
N ASP A 159 8.17 2.80 6.26
CA ASP A 159 9.45 2.28 6.75
C ASP A 159 9.31 1.12 7.75
N VAL A 160 8.08 0.67 8.05
CA VAL A 160 7.88 -0.53 8.88
C VAL A 160 8.31 -1.80 8.14
N LEU A 161 9.09 -2.62 8.85
CA LEU A 161 9.67 -3.86 8.33
C LEU A 161 8.59 -4.81 7.82
N THR A 162 8.81 -5.34 6.62
CA THR A 162 7.92 -6.31 5.98
C THR A 162 7.71 -7.55 6.84
N ASP A 163 8.78 -8.05 7.46
CA ASP A 163 8.76 -9.24 8.32
C ASP A 163 7.82 -9.10 9.54
N PHE A 164 7.83 -7.93 10.21
CA PHE A 164 6.87 -7.62 11.27
C PHE A 164 5.43 -7.70 10.76
N LYS A 165 5.14 -7.11 9.59
CA LYS A 165 3.79 -7.11 9.00
C LYS A 165 3.33 -8.51 8.62
N ASP A 166 4.21 -9.31 8.04
CA ASP A 166 3.89 -10.67 7.62
C ASP A 166 3.62 -11.57 8.84
N ARG A 167 4.45 -11.46 9.89
CA ARG A 167 4.23 -12.16 11.16
C ARG A 167 2.95 -11.71 11.87
N PHE A 168 2.66 -10.41 11.86
CA PHE A 168 1.41 -9.87 12.39
C PHE A 168 0.19 -10.46 11.65
N LYS A 169 0.19 -10.40 10.31
CA LYS A 169 -0.87 -10.98 9.47
C LYS A 169 -1.02 -12.48 9.71
N PHE A 170 0.08 -13.19 9.88
CA PHE A 170 0.10 -14.63 10.17
C PHE A 170 -0.58 -14.95 11.50
N ILE A 171 -0.22 -14.26 12.57
CA ILE A 171 -0.82 -14.45 13.90
C ILE A 171 -2.32 -14.13 13.88
N VAL A 172 -2.73 -13.03 13.23
CA VAL A 172 -4.16 -12.70 13.12
C VAL A 172 -4.94 -13.77 12.35
N ARG A 173 -4.36 -14.32 11.27
CA ARG A 173 -4.97 -15.41 10.47
C ARG A 173 -5.04 -16.73 11.22
N SER A 174 -4.22 -16.95 12.24
CA SER A 174 -4.29 -18.18 13.04
C SER A 174 -5.62 -18.29 13.79
N PHE A 175 -6.35 -17.18 14.00
CA PHE A 175 -7.61 -17.16 14.73
C PHE A 175 -8.66 -18.16 14.21
N ASN A 176 -8.78 -18.36 12.90
CA ASN A 176 -9.75 -19.26 12.27
C ASN A 176 -9.12 -20.34 11.38
N ALA A 177 -7.83 -20.63 11.54
CA ALA A 177 -7.09 -21.43 10.56
C ALA A 177 -7.49 -22.91 10.49
N ASN A 178 -8.14 -23.46 11.52
CA ASN A 178 -8.68 -24.83 11.52
C ASN A 178 -10.15 -24.87 11.07
N GLU A 179 -10.77 -23.74 10.75
CA GLU A 179 -12.14 -23.73 10.27
C GLU A 179 -12.18 -23.96 8.75
N PRO A 180 -13.09 -24.80 8.25
CA PRO A 180 -13.30 -24.91 6.82
C PRO A 180 -13.73 -23.54 6.28
N ASN A 181 -12.94 -23.01 5.34
CA ASN A 181 -13.29 -21.82 4.58
C ASN A 181 -14.77 -21.90 4.20
N LEU A 182 -15.52 -20.81 4.45
CA LEU A 182 -16.88 -20.68 3.93
C LEU A 182 -16.81 -20.88 2.41
N VAL A 183 -17.13 -22.10 1.95
CA VAL A 183 -17.69 -22.30 0.63
C VAL A 183 -18.95 -21.46 0.67
N ALA A 184 -18.84 -20.27 0.09
CA ALA A 184 -19.98 -19.45 -0.16
C ALA A 184 -20.97 -20.25 -0.98
N ASP A 185 -22.22 -20.22 -0.54
CA ASP A 185 -23.40 -20.74 -1.20
C ASP A 185 -23.23 -20.84 -2.74
N PRO A 186 -23.21 -22.07 -3.30
CA PRO A 186 -22.94 -22.28 -4.73
C PRO A 186 -23.99 -21.64 -5.65
N ASP A 187 -25.16 -21.24 -5.13
CA ASP A 187 -26.23 -20.66 -5.93
C ASP A 187 -26.19 -19.12 -6.05
N LYS A 188 -25.27 -18.43 -5.38
CA LYS A 188 -25.20 -16.95 -5.44
C LYS A 188 -23.85 -16.34 -5.74
N ARG A 189 -22.83 -17.14 -6.02
CA ARG A 189 -21.58 -16.64 -6.61
C ARG A 189 -21.43 -17.21 -8.01
N VAL A 190 -21.57 -16.35 -9.01
CA VAL A 190 -20.77 -16.47 -10.22
C VAL A 190 -19.33 -16.48 -9.73
N LEU A 191 -18.77 -17.66 -9.51
CA LEU A 191 -17.34 -17.84 -9.34
C LEU A 191 -16.72 -17.08 -10.52
N PRO A 192 -15.78 -16.14 -10.32
CA PRO A 192 -14.94 -15.78 -11.43
C PRO A 192 -14.37 -17.11 -11.92
N PRO A 193 -14.55 -17.46 -13.22
CA PRO A 193 -14.06 -18.72 -13.72
C PRO A 193 -12.62 -18.86 -13.24
N LYS A 194 -12.23 -20.05 -12.78
CA LYS A 194 -10.81 -20.38 -12.67
C LYS A 194 -10.27 -20.19 -14.08
N VAL A 195 -9.81 -18.98 -14.37
CA VAL A 195 -9.30 -18.62 -15.69
C VAL A 195 -7.99 -19.38 -15.73
N VAL A 196 -8.05 -20.57 -16.32
CA VAL A 196 -6.86 -21.15 -16.93
C VAL A 196 -6.47 -20.11 -17.96
N LEU A 197 -5.59 -19.19 -17.55
CA LEU A 197 -5.07 -18.15 -18.41
C LEU A 197 -4.33 -18.89 -19.51
N LYS A 198 -4.99 -19.06 -20.64
CA LYS A 198 -4.35 -19.59 -21.83
C LYS A 198 -3.44 -18.50 -22.33
N LYS A 199 -2.17 -18.84 -22.60
CA LYS A 199 -1.22 -17.91 -23.21
C LYS A 199 -1.86 -17.20 -24.41
N GLN A 200 -1.88 -15.87 -24.41
CA GLN A 200 -2.43 -15.07 -25.51
C GLN A 200 -1.33 -14.33 -26.26
N PRO A 201 -1.43 -14.20 -27.59
CA PRO A 201 -0.50 -13.36 -28.36
C PRO A 201 -0.73 -11.87 -28.06
N PRO A 202 0.29 -11.00 -28.23
CA PRO A 202 0.20 -9.56 -27.95
C PRO A 202 -1.00 -8.86 -28.60
N ASP A 203 -1.30 -9.17 -29.86
CA ASP A 203 -2.40 -8.55 -30.60
C ASP A 203 -3.77 -8.80 -29.97
N VAL A 204 -3.97 -9.99 -29.41
CA VAL A 204 -5.21 -10.35 -28.71
C VAL A 204 -5.28 -9.63 -27.36
N ILE A 205 -4.16 -9.52 -26.65
CA ILE A 205 -4.07 -8.78 -25.40
C ILE A 205 -4.40 -7.30 -25.62
N TYR A 206 -3.83 -6.65 -26.65
CA TYR A 206 -4.16 -5.27 -26.98
C TYR A 206 -5.66 -5.10 -27.27
N LYS A 207 -6.24 -5.96 -28.11
CA LYS A 207 -7.69 -5.92 -28.40
C LYS A 207 -8.55 -6.07 -27.15
N ASN A 208 -8.20 -6.99 -26.26
CA ASN A 208 -8.92 -7.22 -25.01
C ASN A 208 -8.80 -6.01 -24.07
N ILE A 209 -7.60 -5.43 -23.91
CA ILE A 209 -7.40 -4.21 -23.12
C ILE A 209 -8.23 -3.06 -23.69
N MET A 210 -8.22 -2.86 -25.02
CA MET A 210 -9.05 -1.85 -25.67
C MET A 210 -10.54 -2.04 -25.37
N ALA A 211 -11.04 -3.28 -25.45
CA ALA A 211 -12.43 -3.60 -25.15
C ALA A 211 -12.79 -3.35 -23.68
N ILE A 212 -11.92 -3.77 -22.74
CA ILE A 212 -12.09 -3.51 -21.31
C ILE A 212 -12.10 -2.01 -21.03
N VAL A 213 -11.15 -1.26 -21.57
CA VAL A 213 -11.10 0.20 -21.41
C VAL A 213 -12.38 0.85 -21.93
N LYS A 214 -12.87 0.45 -23.10
CA LYS A 214 -14.12 0.99 -23.66
C LYS A 214 -15.36 0.56 -22.90
N GLN A 215 -15.36 -0.59 -22.23
CA GLN A 215 -16.45 -1.04 -21.38
C GLN A 215 -16.62 -0.14 -20.15
N TYR A 216 -15.54 0.18 -19.45
CA TYR A 216 -15.59 0.99 -18.22
C TYR A 216 -15.50 2.50 -18.48
N TYR A 217 -14.82 2.88 -19.55
CA TYR A 217 -14.61 4.27 -19.95
C TYR A 217 -14.95 4.46 -21.44
N PRO A 218 -16.24 4.48 -21.81
CA PRO A 218 -16.66 4.53 -23.22
C PRO A 218 -16.07 5.71 -24.01
N GLN A 219 -15.88 6.83 -23.32
CA GLN A 219 -15.35 8.08 -23.84
C GLN A 219 -13.80 8.18 -23.79
N ALA A 220 -13.09 7.12 -23.39
CA ALA A 220 -11.63 7.11 -23.37
C ALA A 220 -11.07 7.19 -24.80
N THR A 221 -10.00 7.94 -24.98
CA THR A 221 -9.17 7.87 -26.19
C THR A 221 -8.29 6.64 -26.06
N VAL A 222 -8.24 5.82 -27.12
CA VAL A 222 -7.43 4.60 -27.14
C VAL A 222 -6.72 4.55 -28.48
N THR A 223 -5.38 4.52 -28.43
CA THR A 223 -4.51 4.65 -29.62
C THR A 223 -3.49 3.53 -29.60
N LEU A 224 -3.56 2.65 -30.61
CA LEU A 224 -2.55 1.62 -30.85
C LEU A 224 -1.59 2.13 -31.93
N LYS A 225 -0.30 2.24 -31.62
CA LYS A 225 0.75 2.63 -32.56
C LYS A 225 1.90 1.64 -32.48
N GLY A 226 1.97 0.73 -33.46
CA GLY A 226 2.96 -0.34 -33.48
C GLY A 226 2.82 -1.24 -32.25
N ASN A 227 3.88 -1.35 -31.45
CA ASN A 227 3.93 -2.18 -30.25
C ASN A 227 3.54 -1.45 -28.97
N SER A 228 2.85 -0.30 -29.08
CA SER A 228 2.43 0.51 -27.94
C SER A 228 0.95 0.86 -28.04
N LEU A 229 0.21 0.53 -26.99
CA LEU A 229 -1.18 0.91 -26.78
C LEU A 229 -1.21 1.97 -25.67
N HIS A 230 -1.72 3.15 -26.02
CA HIS A 230 -1.99 4.22 -25.07
C HIS A 230 -3.50 4.37 -24.89
N PHE A 231 -3.94 4.61 -23.67
CA PHE A 231 -5.32 4.99 -23.40
C PHE A 231 -5.43 6.05 -22.31
N GLU A 232 -6.36 6.96 -22.49
CA GLU A 232 -6.60 8.04 -21.53
C GLU A 232 -8.04 8.52 -21.51
N ARG A 233 -8.49 8.98 -20.34
CA ARG A 233 -9.76 9.68 -20.14
C ARG A 233 -9.60 10.68 -19.01
N LYS A 234 -10.13 11.90 -19.20
CA LYS A 234 -10.13 12.96 -18.19
C LYS A 234 -8.75 13.12 -17.56
N THR A 235 -7.74 13.27 -18.39
CA THR A 235 -6.36 13.49 -17.96
C THR A 235 -6.05 14.98 -17.92
N ARG A 236 -5.23 15.38 -16.94
CA ARG A 236 -4.65 16.71 -16.87
C ARG A 236 -3.17 16.62 -16.52
N LYS A 237 -2.43 17.65 -16.87
CA LYS A 237 -1.03 17.78 -16.47
C LYS A 237 -0.96 18.32 -15.05
N ILE A 238 -0.30 17.59 -14.16
CA ILE A 238 -0.08 18.00 -12.77
C ILE A 238 1.43 18.03 -12.49
N TYR A 239 1.83 18.98 -11.66
CA TYR A 239 3.19 18.98 -11.11
C TYR A 239 3.28 17.87 -10.07
N GLU A 240 4.06 16.85 -10.38
CA GLU A 240 4.30 15.79 -9.41
C GLU A 240 5.24 16.28 -8.32
N HIS A 241 4.77 16.15 -7.07
CA HIS A 241 5.37 16.80 -5.91
C HIS A 241 6.84 16.38 -5.69
N TYR A 242 7.15 15.11 -5.95
CA TYR A 242 8.48 14.54 -5.69
C TYR A 242 9.45 14.69 -6.87
N SER A 243 8.98 14.52 -8.10
CA SER A 243 9.84 14.61 -9.29
C SER A 243 10.01 16.06 -9.78
N ARG A 244 9.17 17.00 -9.32
CA ARG A 244 9.04 18.38 -9.82
C ARG A 244 8.84 18.46 -11.33
N LYS A 245 8.37 17.38 -11.94
CA LYS A 245 8.07 17.29 -13.37
C LYS A 245 6.57 17.42 -13.59
N LEU A 246 6.24 18.00 -14.74
CA LEU A 246 4.87 18.08 -15.19
C LEU A 246 4.51 16.73 -15.82
N GLU A 247 3.71 15.94 -15.10
CA GLU A 247 3.28 14.61 -15.54
C GLU A 247 1.79 14.60 -15.85
N LEU A 248 1.39 13.71 -16.76
CA LEU A 248 -0.01 13.49 -17.05
C LEU A 248 -0.61 12.58 -15.97
N ALA A 249 -1.78 12.95 -15.47
CA ALA A 249 -2.49 12.17 -14.47
C ALA A 249 -4.00 12.19 -14.73
N PRO A 250 -4.71 11.11 -14.41
CA PRO A 250 -6.17 11.09 -14.48
C PRO A 250 -6.79 11.90 -13.33
N ASP A 251 -7.89 12.59 -13.64
CA ASP A 251 -8.81 13.14 -12.64
C ASP A 251 -9.85 12.09 -12.21
N ALA A 252 -10.71 12.43 -11.25
CA ALA A 252 -11.80 11.58 -10.80
C ALA A 252 -12.68 11.07 -11.97
N GLY A 253 -12.94 9.76 -11.99
CA GLY A 253 -13.57 9.06 -13.12
C GLY A 253 -12.79 9.07 -14.43
N GLY A 254 -11.48 9.34 -14.38
CA GLY A 254 -10.54 9.25 -15.49
C GLY A 254 -9.64 8.02 -15.42
N ILE A 255 -8.82 7.81 -16.44
CA ILE A 255 -7.79 6.77 -16.50
C ILE A 255 -6.63 7.24 -17.36
N LEU A 256 -5.46 6.67 -17.11
CA LEU A 256 -4.28 6.84 -17.96
C LEU A 256 -3.52 5.52 -17.98
N GLY A 257 -3.15 5.01 -19.14
CA GLY A 257 -2.31 3.83 -19.19
C GLY A 257 -1.58 3.66 -20.51
N ASP A 258 -0.41 3.04 -20.38
CA ASP A 258 0.49 2.68 -21.46
C ASP A 258 0.78 1.19 -21.36
N VAL A 259 0.65 0.50 -22.49
CA VAL A 259 1.04 -0.91 -22.65
C VAL A 259 2.04 -0.97 -23.79
N GLU A 260 3.20 -1.55 -23.58
CA GLU A 260 4.27 -1.61 -24.57
C GLU A 260 4.96 -2.97 -24.55
N LEU A 261 5.16 -3.56 -25.72
CA LEU A 261 5.97 -4.77 -25.85
C LEU A 261 7.44 -4.37 -26.03
N ARG A 262 8.30 -4.79 -25.10
CA ARG A 262 9.71 -4.44 -25.08
C ARG A 262 10.60 -5.70 -25.12
N PRO A 263 11.76 -5.65 -25.79
CA PRO A 263 12.70 -6.77 -25.82
C PRO A 263 13.34 -7.03 -24.46
N GLY A 264 13.63 -8.31 -24.19
CA GLY A 264 14.28 -8.78 -22.98
C GLY A 264 13.39 -8.77 -21.74
N GLU A 265 13.99 -9.07 -20.60
CA GLU A 265 13.35 -9.00 -19.28
C GLU A 265 13.25 -7.55 -18.79
N TYR A 266 12.30 -7.30 -17.89
CA TYR A 266 12.15 -6.00 -17.27
C TYR A 266 13.29 -5.75 -16.26
N ASN A 267 14.07 -4.70 -16.51
CA ASN A 267 15.23 -4.31 -15.69
C ASN A 267 15.05 -2.93 -15.04
N GLY A 268 13.81 -2.50 -14.82
CA GLY A 268 13.54 -1.24 -14.12
C GLY A 268 13.93 -1.27 -12.65
N PHE A 269 13.96 -0.09 -12.01
CA PHE A 269 14.32 0.07 -10.60
C PHE A 269 13.44 -0.78 -9.66
N ASP A 270 12.20 -1.05 -10.06
CA ASP A 270 11.21 -1.81 -9.33
C ASP A 270 11.03 -3.25 -9.86
N LYS A 271 12.03 -3.80 -10.58
CA LYS A 271 11.98 -5.17 -11.13
C LYS A 271 11.68 -6.25 -10.08
N ASP A 272 12.11 -6.06 -8.84
CA ASP A 272 11.89 -7.03 -7.75
C ASP A 272 10.54 -6.83 -7.06
N ARG A 273 9.72 -5.90 -7.57
CA ARG A 273 8.43 -5.50 -7.01
C ARG A 273 7.27 -5.65 -8.00
N ILE A 274 7.50 -6.21 -9.19
CA ILE A 274 6.44 -6.47 -10.17
C ILE A 274 5.74 -7.82 -9.89
N PRO A 275 4.40 -7.92 -10.07
CA PRO A 275 3.46 -6.82 -10.33
C PRO A 275 3.38 -5.88 -9.13
N SER A 276 3.38 -4.57 -9.39
CA SER A 276 3.37 -3.54 -8.34
C SER A 276 2.08 -2.72 -8.40
N GLU A 277 1.54 -2.36 -7.24
CA GLU A 277 0.43 -1.41 -7.09
C GLU A 277 0.83 -0.38 -6.03
N GLN A 278 1.08 0.85 -6.48
CA GLN A 278 1.57 1.94 -5.64
C GLN A 278 0.52 3.02 -5.52
N PHE A 279 0.04 3.24 -4.30
CA PHE A 279 -0.85 4.36 -4.01
C PHE A 279 -0.06 5.66 -3.82
N GLN A 280 -0.53 6.74 -4.44
CA GLN A 280 0.06 8.07 -4.41
C GLN A 280 -1.03 9.12 -4.12
N GLY A 281 -1.63 9.04 -2.93
CA GLY A 281 -2.60 10.02 -2.43
C GLY A 281 -3.99 9.91 -3.05
N PHE A 282 -4.16 10.32 -4.31
CA PHE A 282 -5.46 10.31 -5.01
C PHE A 282 -5.49 9.40 -6.23
N ARG A 283 -4.41 8.65 -6.43
CA ARG A 283 -4.23 7.77 -7.57
C ARG A 283 -3.42 6.55 -7.17
N THR A 284 -3.66 5.48 -7.88
CA THR A 284 -2.94 4.22 -7.78
C THR A 284 -2.25 3.96 -9.12
N THR A 285 -0.95 3.72 -9.07
CA THR A 285 -0.14 3.31 -10.21
C THR A 285 0.02 1.79 -10.15
N ILE A 286 -0.48 1.09 -11.15
CA ILE A 286 -0.28 -0.34 -11.36
C ILE A 286 0.82 -0.51 -12.41
N LEU A 287 1.83 -1.31 -12.08
CA LEU A 287 2.90 -1.68 -12.99
C LEU A 287 2.96 -3.20 -13.15
N LEU A 288 2.89 -3.67 -14.38
CA LEU A 288 3.01 -5.09 -14.75
C LEU A 288 4.11 -5.21 -15.81
N ALA A 289 4.88 -6.29 -15.76
CA ALA A 289 5.85 -6.59 -16.80
C ALA A 289 6.07 -8.10 -16.95
N PRO A 290 5.01 -8.89 -17.25
CA PRO A 290 5.18 -10.31 -17.52
C PRO A 290 6.14 -10.52 -18.70
N TYR A 291 7.08 -11.44 -18.52
CA TYR A 291 8.10 -11.80 -19.50
C TYR A 291 7.75 -13.15 -20.15
N SER A 292 7.80 -13.21 -21.47
CA SER A 292 7.73 -14.46 -22.24
C SER A 292 9.14 -14.86 -22.70
N LYS A 293 9.60 -16.01 -22.21
CA LYS A 293 10.83 -16.71 -22.59
C LYS A 293 10.82 -17.08 -24.07
N GLU A 294 9.66 -17.49 -24.60
CA GLU A 294 9.50 -17.85 -26.01
C GLU A 294 9.72 -16.64 -26.94
N LEU A 295 9.07 -15.52 -26.63
CA LEU A 295 9.16 -14.30 -27.43
C LEU A 295 10.37 -13.42 -27.07
N LYS A 296 11.10 -13.76 -26.00
CA LYS A 296 12.20 -12.96 -25.43
C LYS A 296 11.83 -11.49 -25.25
N THR A 297 10.59 -11.23 -24.83
CA THR A 297 10.02 -9.89 -24.66
C THR A 297 9.18 -9.85 -23.38
N HIS A 298 9.07 -8.66 -22.78
CA HIS A 298 8.11 -8.40 -21.71
C HIS A 298 7.04 -7.41 -22.16
N MET A 299 5.84 -7.57 -21.60
CA MET A 299 4.76 -6.63 -21.81
C MET A 299 4.73 -5.61 -20.67
N TYR A 300 5.35 -4.46 -20.89
CA TYR A 300 5.37 -3.37 -19.92
C TYR A 300 4.01 -2.68 -19.89
N VAL A 301 3.38 -2.66 -18.71
CA VAL A 301 2.11 -1.97 -18.48
C VAL A 301 2.27 -1.01 -17.33
N LYS A 302 2.01 0.27 -17.57
CA LYS A 302 1.88 1.30 -16.54
C LYS A 302 0.48 1.88 -16.64
N MET A 303 -0.32 1.67 -15.61
CA MET A 303 -1.68 2.17 -15.54
C MET A 303 -1.85 3.02 -14.29
N ILE A 304 -2.28 4.27 -14.46
CA ILE A 304 -2.60 5.19 -13.38
C ILE A 304 -4.13 5.29 -13.31
N CYS A 305 -4.66 4.98 -12.14
CA CYS A 305 -6.08 4.95 -11.82
C CYS A 305 -6.35 5.92 -10.67
N PRO A 306 -7.42 6.71 -10.70
CA PRO A 306 -7.97 7.34 -9.51
C PRO A 306 -8.35 6.32 -8.42
N VAL A 307 -8.53 6.77 -7.19
CA VAL A 307 -8.92 5.90 -6.05
C VAL A 307 -10.29 5.26 -6.27
N ASP A 308 -11.19 5.95 -6.96
CA ASP A 308 -12.56 5.50 -7.29
C ASP A 308 -12.61 4.55 -8.51
N SER A 309 -11.48 4.19 -9.11
CA SER A 309 -11.45 3.25 -10.23
C SER A 309 -12.02 1.88 -9.83
N PRO A 310 -12.96 1.31 -10.62
CA PRO A 310 -13.56 0.02 -10.30
C PRO A 310 -12.53 -1.09 -10.13
N THR A 311 -12.60 -1.85 -9.04
CA THR A 311 -11.68 -2.98 -8.78
C THR A 311 -11.76 -4.03 -9.90
N GLU A 312 -12.97 -4.34 -10.37
CA GLU A 312 -13.18 -5.28 -11.48
C GLU A 312 -12.50 -4.84 -12.78
N PHE A 313 -12.38 -3.54 -13.04
CA PHE A 313 -11.62 -3.02 -14.18
C PHE A 313 -10.13 -3.34 -14.03
N LYS A 314 -9.55 -3.03 -12.86
CA LYS A 314 -8.13 -3.29 -12.55
C LYS A 314 -7.82 -4.78 -12.67
N ASP A 315 -8.70 -5.64 -12.14
CA ASP A 315 -8.52 -7.09 -12.15
C ASP A 315 -8.61 -7.68 -13.56
N LYS A 316 -9.55 -7.22 -14.39
CA LYS A 316 -9.66 -7.65 -15.79
C LYS A 316 -8.41 -7.28 -16.59
N ILE A 317 -7.85 -6.08 -16.38
CA ILE A 317 -6.59 -5.67 -17.03
C ILE A 317 -5.44 -6.56 -16.55
N LYS A 318 -5.26 -6.75 -15.24
CA LYS A 318 -4.22 -7.62 -14.67
C LYS A 318 -4.31 -9.04 -15.23
N ALA A 319 -5.49 -9.64 -15.23
CA ALA A 319 -5.71 -10.98 -15.78
C ALA A 319 -5.37 -11.06 -17.27
N THR A 320 -5.79 -10.06 -18.06
CA THR A 320 -5.50 -10.01 -19.51
C THR A 320 -4.00 -9.92 -19.77
N VAL A 321 -3.29 -9.07 -19.03
CA VAL A 321 -1.84 -8.88 -19.17
C VAL A 321 -1.07 -10.12 -18.71
N ASN A 322 -1.46 -10.73 -17.58
CA ASN A 322 -0.85 -11.97 -17.08
C ASN A 322 -1.08 -13.18 -18.00
N SER A 323 -2.02 -13.10 -18.94
CA SER A 323 -2.14 -14.12 -19.99
C SER A 323 -0.99 -14.11 -21.00
N PHE A 324 -0.12 -13.09 -20.99
CA PHE A 324 0.99 -12.98 -21.93
C PHE A 324 2.04 -14.09 -21.80
N ASN A 325 2.37 -14.48 -20.56
CA ASN A 325 3.34 -15.52 -20.24
C ASN A 325 2.72 -16.69 -19.47
N ALA A 326 1.41 -16.87 -19.58
CA ALA A 326 0.74 -17.91 -18.82
C ALA A 326 1.22 -19.31 -19.24
N GLY A 327 1.68 -20.09 -18.25
CA GLY A 327 2.23 -21.42 -18.46
C GLY A 327 3.76 -21.49 -18.65
N GLU A 328 4.49 -20.37 -18.47
CA GLU A 328 5.96 -20.30 -18.50
C GLU A 328 6.60 -20.10 -17.11
#